data_AF-G1C6S7-F1
#
_entry.id   AF-G1C6S7-F1
#
_cell.length_a   1.000
_cell.length_b   1.000
_cell.length_c   1.000
_cell.angle_alpha   90.00
_cell.angle_beta   90.00
_cell.angle_gamma   90.00
#
_symmetry.space_group_name_H-M   'P 1'
#
loop_
_entity.id
_entity.type
_entity.pdbx_description
1 polymer ?
#
loop_
_entity_poly.entity_id
_entity_poly.type
_entity_poly.pdbx_seq_one_letter_code
_entity_poly.pdbx_strand_id
1 'polypeptide(L)'
;LPVVDWRFERDIKKKQLLNYSIDFGVCIFCGNCVEYCPTNCLSMTEEYELSTSDRHELNYNQIALGRLPMSIIGDYTIQTVMNSTQIKIDKDKPFDSRTITNY
;
A
#
# COMPACT_ATOMS: atom_id res chain seq x y z
N LEU A 1 -16.99 -3.44 -3.27
CA LEU A 1 -16.78 -3.00 -4.68
C LEU A 1 -15.90 -1.76 -4.65
N PRO A 2 -14.92 -1.62 -5.56
CA PRO A 2 -14.03 -0.45 -5.59
C PRO A 2 -14.82 0.83 -5.87
N VAL A 3 -14.43 1.93 -5.22
CA VAL A 3 -14.96 3.27 -5.49
C VAL A 3 -13.99 3.99 -6.43
N VAL A 4 -14.50 4.42 -7.58
CA VAL A 4 -13.70 4.95 -8.69
C VAL A 4 -14.27 6.28 -9.15
N ASP A 5 -13.57 7.37 -8.86
CA ASP A 5 -13.91 8.71 -9.32
C ASP A 5 -13.07 9.08 -10.53
N TRP A 6 -13.72 9.52 -11.60
CA TRP A 6 -13.04 9.93 -12.83
C TRP A 6 -13.62 11.20 -13.41
N ARG A 7 -12.78 11.96 -14.11
CA ARG A 7 -13.15 13.14 -14.89
C ARG A 7 -12.92 12.84 -16.38
N PHE A 8 -13.83 13.28 -17.23
CA PHE A 8 -13.61 13.23 -18.68
C PHE A 8 -12.84 14.47 -19.14
N GLU A 9 -11.66 14.28 -19.72
CA GLU A 9 -10.90 15.35 -20.34
C GLU A 9 -11.27 15.44 -21.82
N ARG A 10 -11.92 16.54 -22.22
CA ARG A 10 -12.50 16.67 -23.57
C ARG A 10 -11.43 16.79 -24.65
N ASP A 11 -10.31 17.43 -24.33
CA ASP A 11 -9.22 17.67 -25.27
C ASP A 11 -8.51 16.37 -25.68
N ILE A 12 -8.32 15.48 -24.72
CA ILE A 12 -7.60 14.20 -24.90
C ILE A 12 -8.59 13.06 -25.23
N LYS A 13 -9.90 13.30 -25.09
CA LYS A 13 -10.98 12.30 -25.21
C LYS A 13 -10.74 11.05 -24.35
N LYS A 14 -10.14 11.24 -23.17
CA LYS A 14 -9.83 10.16 -22.22
C LYS A 14 -10.45 10.44 -20.86
N LYS A 15 -10.76 9.37 -20.13
CA LYS A 15 -11.13 9.43 -18.72
C LYS A 15 -9.85 9.51 -17.89
N GLN A 16 -9.73 10.54 -17.07
CA GLN A 16 -8.67 10.68 -16.09
C GLN A 16 -9.18 10.21 -14.74
N LEU A 17 -8.44 9.32 -14.09
CA LEU A 17 -8.72 8.86 -12.74
C LEU A 17 -8.41 9.98 -11.75
N LEU A 18 -9.35 10.29 -10.86
CA LEU A 18 -9.17 11.27 -9.78
C LEU A 18 -8.89 10.59 -8.45
N ASN A 19 -9.70 9.60 -8.11
CA ASN A 19 -9.60 8.87 -6.85
C ASN A 19 -9.97 7.41 -7.06
N TYR A 20 -9.23 6.54 -6.38
CA TYR A 20 -9.47 5.10 -6.38
C TYR A 20 -9.30 4.60 -4.94
N SER A 21 -10.30 3.88 -4.45
CA SER A 21 -10.27 3.29 -3.12
C SER A 21 -10.99 1.95 -3.06
N ILE A 22 -10.54 1.09 -2.16
CA ILE A 22 -11.14 -0.22 -1.89
C ILE A 22 -11.36 -0.33 -0.39
N ASP A 23 -12.61 -0.58 0.00
CA ASP A 23 -12.96 -0.93 1.37
C ASP A 23 -12.79 -2.45 1.58
N PHE A 24 -11.74 -2.83 2.31
CA PHE A 24 -11.45 -4.23 2.66
C PHE A 24 -12.39 -4.78 3.72
N GLY A 25 -13.09 -3.95 4.49
CA GLY A 25 -14.14 -4.38 5.41
C GLY A 25 -15.41 -4.87 4.70
N VAL A 26 -15.62 -4.47 3.44
CA VAL A 26 -16.76 -4.88 2.60
C VAL A 26 -16.34 -5.84 1.47
N CYS A 27 -15.05 -5.88 1.13
CA CYS A 27 -14.53 -6.77 0.10
C CYS A 27 -14.73 -8.25 0.47
N ILE A 28 -15.17 -9.06 -0.50
CA ILE A 28 -15.33 -10.51 -0.34
C ILE A 28 -14.19 -11.32 -0.97
N PHE A 29 -13.14 -10.64 -1.42
CA PHE A 29 -11.96 -11.25 -2.05
C PHE A 29 -12.26 -12.21 -3.22
N CYS A 30 -13.30 -11.93 -4.02
CA CYS A 30 -13.71 -12.79 -5.12
C CYS A 30 -12.79 -12.75 -6.35
N GLY A 31 -11.92 -11.73 -6.49
CA GLY A 31 -10.98 -11.62 -7.61
C GLY A 31 -11.54 -11.04 -8.91
N ASN A 32 -12.85 -10.81 -9.04
CA ASN A 32 -13.45 -10.29 -10.28
C ASN A 32 -12.84 -8.96 -10.75
N CYS A 33 -12.44 -8.08 -9.83
CA CYS A 33 -11.82 -6.79 -10.18
C CYS A 33 -10.47 -6.95 -10.86
N VAL A 34 -9.72 -8.00 -10.53
CA VAL A 34 -8.44 -8.33 -11.15
C VAL A 34 -8.67 -9.00 -12.50
N GLU A 35 -9.57 -9.99 -12.55
CA GLU A 35 -9.87 -10.74 -13.77
C GLU A 35 -10.37 -9.85 -14.93
N TYR A 36 -11.28 -8.92 -14.63
CA TYR A 36 -11.85 -8.03 -15.66
C TYR A 36 -11.05 -6.75 -15.89
N CYS A 37 -9.90 -6.58 -15.24
CA CYS A 37 -9.08 -5.38 -15.43
C CYS A 37 -8.40 -5.42 -16.82
N PRO A 38 -8.77 -4.53 -17.76
CA PRO A 38 -8.24 -4.59 -19.13
C PRO A 38 -6.76 -4.22 -19.23
N THR A 39 -6.23 -3.48 -18.25
CA THR A 39 -4.84 -3.02 -18.21
C THR A 39 -3.98 -3.81 -17.25
N ASN A 40 -4.54 -4.82 -16.59
CA ASN A 40 -3.84 -5.61 -15.57
C ASN A 40 -3.14 -4.75 -14.50
N CYS A 41 -3.77 -3.65 -14.08
CA CYS A 41 -3.20 -2.75 -13.07
C CYS A 41 -3.53 -3.17 -11.63
N LEU A 42 -4.43 -4.14 -11.47
CA LEU A 42 -4.82 -4.70 -10.19
C LEU A 42 -4.30 -6.12 -10.12
N SER A 43 -3.77 -6.50 -8.96
CA SER A 43 -3.36 -7.87 -8.64
C SER A 43 -3.73 -8.17 -7.19
N MET A 44 -3.95 -9.45 -6.89
CA MET A 44 -4.11 -9.90 -5.51
C MET A 44 -2.72 -10.08 -4.89
N THR A 45 -2.58 -9.66 -3.64
CA THR A 45 -1.39 -9.92 -2.82
C THR A 45 -1.63 -11.14 -1.92
N GLU A 46 -0.56 -11.68 -1.35
CA GLU A 46 -0.59 -12.77 -0.37
C GLU A 46 -0.77 -12.29 1.08
N GLU A 47 -1.11 -11.01 1.27
CA GLU A 47 -1.27 -10.42 2.60
C GLU A 47 -2.63 -10.75 3.19
N TYR A 48 -2.63 -11.52 4.28
CA TYR A 48 -3.84 -11.91 5.00
C TYR A 48 -4.00 -11.21 6.36
N GLU A 49 -2.94 -10.62 6.89
CA GLU A 49 -2.91 -10.00 8.22
C GLU A 49 -3.37 -8.52 8.19
N LEU A 50 -4.61 -8.29 7.75
CA LEU A 50 -5.17 -6.94 7.58
C LEU A 50 -6.06 -6.48 8.74
N SER A 51 -6.04 -7.16 9.89
CA SER A 51 -6.96 -6.83 11.00
C SER A 51 -6.66 -5.47 11.61
N THR A 52 -7.67 -4.60 11.70
CA THR A 52 -7.59 -3.29 12.35
C THR A 52 -8.66 -3.16 13.45
N SER A 53 -8.48 -2.18 14.35
CA SER A 53 -9.46 -1.91 15.41
C SER A 53 -10.63 -1.06 14.92
N ASP A 54 -10.40 -0.17 13.96
CA ASP A 54 -11.42 0.65 13.31
C ASP A 54 -11.67 0.19 11.88
N ARG A 55 -12.95 0.09 11.51
CA ARG A 55 -13.40 -0.25 10.16
C ARG A 55 -12.96 0.77 9.11
N HIS A 56 -12.80 2.05 9.48
CA HIS A 56 -12.44 3.09 8.52
C HIS A 56 -10.98 2.97 8.07
N GLU A 57 -10.14 2.31 8.88
CA GLU A 57 -8.74 2.04 8.54
C GLU A 57 -8.61 1.00 7.40
N LEU A 58 -9.63 0.16 7.19
CA LEU A 58 -9.68 -0.83 6.10
C LEU A 58 -10.02 -0.22 4.74
N ASN A 59 -10.34 1.08 4.67
CA ASN A 59 -10.57 1.75 3.41
C ASN A 59 -9.27 2.28 2.82
N TYR A 60 -8.70 1.53 1.88
CA TYR A 60 -7.39 1.84 1.32
C TYR A 60 -7.55 2.72 0.07
N ASN A 61 -6.77 3.80 0.01
CA ASN A 61 -6.67 4.65 -1.16
C ASN A 61 -5.62 4.14 -2.16
N GLN A 62 -5.53 4.78 -3.33
CA GLN A 62 -4.58 4.40 -4.38
C GLN A 62 -3.11 4.37 -3.92
N ILE A 63 -2.72 5.24 -2.98
CA ILE A 63 -1.35 5.26 -2.46
C ILE A 63 -1.09 4.04 -1.56
N ALA A 64 -2.04 3.72 -0.67
CA ALA A 64 -1.93 2.57 0.23
C ALA A 64 -1.92 1.25 -0.54
N LEU A 65 -2.75 1.12 -1.59
CA LEU A 65 -2.82 -0.06 -2.45
C LEU A 65 -1.57 -0.29 -3.30
N GLY A 66 -0.78 0.77 -3.55
CA GLY A 66 0.47 0.69 -4.31
C GLY A 66 1.70 0.35 -3.47
N ARG A 67 1.54 0.11 -2.16
CA ARG A 67 2.65 -0.25 -1.27
C ARG A 67 3.13 -1.67 -1.57
N LEU A 68 4.41 -1.91 -1.28
CA LEU A 68 4.97 -3.26 -1.37
C LEU A 68 4.38 -4.14 -0.25
N PRO A 69 4.16 -5.44 -0.51
CA PRO A 69 3.70 -6.35 0.51
C PRO A 69 4.74 -6.54 1.63
N MET A 70 4.27 -6.86 2.84
CA MET A 70 5.12 -7.06 4.02
C MET A 70 6.20 -8.14 3.85
N SER A 71 5.91 -9.22 3.09
CA SER A 71 6.89 -10.28 2.80
C SER A 71 8.12 -9.75 2.07
N ILE A 72 7.91 -8.81 1.14
CA ILE A 72 8.95 -8.19 0.32
C ILE A 72 9.68 -7.06 1.06
N ILE A 73 9.00 -6.34 1.97
CA ILE A 73 9.64 -5.28 2.77
C ILE A 73 10.70 -5.84 3.73
N GLY A 74 10.51 -7.06 4.22
CA GLY A 74 11.45 -7.73 5.13
C GLY A 74 12.70 -8.28 4.44
N ASP A 75 12.72 -8.36 3.11
CA ASP A 75 13.85 -8.90 2.37
C ASP A 75 15.02 -7.90 2.39
N TYR A 76 16.11 -8.28 3.06
CA TYR A 76 17.31 -7.44 3.18
C TYR A 76 17.98 -7.12 1.83
N THR A 77 17.67 -7.90 0.79
CA THR A 77 18.13 -7.69 -0.59
C THR A 77 17.40 -6.54 -1.27
N ILE A 78 16.27 -6.09 -0.72
CA ILE A 78 15.43 -5.02 -1.25
C ILE A 78 15.71 -3.74 -0.46
N GLN A 79 16.56 -2.88 -1.01
CA GLN A 79 16.76 -1.54 -0.47
C GLN A 79 15.72 -0.61 -1.07
N THR A 80 14.83 -0.08 -0.22
CA THR A 80 13.95 1.01 -0.64
C THR A 80 14.81 2.21 -0.98
N VAL A 81 14.90 2.57 -2.26
CA VAL A 81 15.58 3.79 -2.70
C VAL A 81 14.72 4.96 -2.27
N MET A 82 14.93 5.47 -1.05
CA MET A 82 14.35 6.73 -0.65
C MET A 82 15.00 7.82 -1.50
N ASN A 83 14.21 8.49 -2.34
CA ASN A 83 14.69 9.67 -3.04
C ASN A 83 15.21 10.70 -2.02
N SER A 84 16.44 11.13 -2.29
CA SER A 84 17.42 11.66 -1.34
C SER A 84 17.18 13.12 -0.90
N THR A 85 16.04 13.47 -0.29
CA THR A 85 15.84 14.89 0.11
C THR A 85 15.43 15.21 1.53
N GLN A 86 15.08 14.29 2.42
CA GLN A 86 14.81 14.63 3.83
C GLN A 86 15.20 13.41 4.68
N ILE A 87 16.26 13.41 5.49
CA ILE A 87 16.25 13.91 6.88
C ILE A 87 17.72 13.93 7.37
N LYS A 88 18.28 15.13 7.58
CA LYS A 88 19.46 15.39 8.44
C LYS A 88 19.04 15.70 9.89
N ILE A 89 17.88 15.23 10.33
CA ILE A 89 17.26 15.67 11.59
C ILE A 89 16.92 14.43 12.42
N ASP A 90 17.60 14.32 13.57
CA ASP A 90 17.39 13.35 14.64
C ASP A 90 17.71 11.88 14.36
N LYS A 91 18.98 11.50 14.59
CA LYS A 91 19.35 10.34 15.43
C LYS A 91 20.77 10.48 15.99
N ASP A 92 21.02 11.55 16.75
CA ASP A 92 21.96 11.45 17.89
C ASP A 92 21.22 10.77 19.04
N LYS A 93 21.07 9.44 18.97
CA LYS A 93 21.01 8.60 20.17
C LYS A 93 21.31 7.14 19.83
N PRO A 94 22.29 6.50 20.47
CA PRO A 94 22.77 5.19 20.05
C PRO A 94 21.78 4.09 20.44
N PHE A 95 21.63 3.13 19.53
CA PHE A 95 20.99 1.84 19.78
C PHE A 95 22.07 0.92 20.38
N ASP A 96 22.12 0.83 21.71
CA ASP A 96 23.12 -0.01 22.37
C ASP A 96 22.63 -1.47 22.48
N SER A 97 23.30 -2.30 21.69
CA SER A 97 23.74 -3.68 21.91
C SER A 97 22.99 -4.59 22.89
N ARG A 98 22.57 -5.74 22.34
CA ARG A 98 22.25 -6.98 23.06
C ARG A 98 23.29 -7.30 24.16
N THR A 99 22.84 -7.70 25.35
CA THR A 99 23.35 -8.92 26.02
C THR A 99 22.29 -9.51 26.96
N ILE A 100 22.03 -10.81 26.79
CA ILE A 100 21.22 -11.66 27.67
C ILE A 100 22.07 -12.10 28.88
N THR A 101 21.40 -12.20 30.04
CA THR A 101 21.71 -12.95 31.28
C THR A 101 22.76 -12.48 32.30
N ASN A 102 22.23 -12.21 33.51
CA ASN A 102 22.59 -12.70 34.86
C ASN A 102 24.08 -12.86 35.24
N TYR A 103 24.61 -11.94 36.06
CA TYR A 103 24.90 -12.08 37.49
C TYR A 103 25.35 -10.72 38.04
#